data_AF-A0A939ZMU4-F1
#
_entry.id   AF-A0A939ZMU4-F1
#
_cell.length_a   1.000
_cell.length_b   1.000
_cell.length_c   1.000
_cell.angle_alpha   90.00
_cell.angle_beta   90.00
_cell.angle_gamma   90.00
#
_symmetry.space_group_name_H-M   'P 1'
#
loop_
_entity.id
_entity.type
_entity.pdbx_description
1 polymer ?
#
loop_
_entity_poly.entity_id
_entity_poly.type
_entity_poly.pdbx_seq_one_letter_code
_entity_poly.pdbx_strand_id
1 'polypeptide(L)'
;MKISNTALLSGYFTYAGTPSEADGWTRVTHTPEDEALLQNFYFPEFVNFSLHLVSRYDLLLGKTVSVVLRDGTKVPLRVHGVRLFCMPCSICVYSIKVRFEDLEMDKVTGALGLLRSCCFWDMAQVGGFVDAVIAPVQRVYKALGGTAEPVGDNYTHLVENGNKLKIFQIVTSPDLPADREKRDLVLYSAATVSPLELKAPFSTDPLYYQKLMEEHRLGVFSSWTAMTLLDTVTFLANEVSPFQKDVWLSDYFGKIYVYELFRKSFLYHHNQCFRVGTKSPVVLQDELVSFERHYTFTAISYNFLPCDVAEAIAHGLDVAKEEESLRSIVSQEVTAREEESSGNQEKFLLFLTCMAAGSAVWDITCLLDELINYEETFKVANFGYRIFTILLFILIIIVAWRSVRKKKK
;
A
#
# COMPACT_ATOMS: atom_id res chain seq x y z
N MET A 1 -23.65 6.67 27.22
CA MET A 1 -22.31 6.80 27.84
C MET A 1 -21.61 8.02 27.26
N LYS A 2 -21.02 8.88 28.10
CA LYS A 2 -20.23 10.03 27.63
C LYS A 2 -18.78 9.64 27.44
N ILE A 3 -18.14 10.20 26.42
CA ILE A 3 -16.76 9.93 26.05
C ILE A 3 -16.03 11.22 25.70
N SER A 4 -14.72 11.21 25.93
CA SER A 4 -13.79 12.13 25.28
C SER A 4 -13.09 11.39 24.15
N ASN A 5 -13.03 11.98 22.97
CA ASN A 5 -12.43 11.36 21.79
C ASN A 5 -11.42 12.32 21.14
N THR A 6 -10.22 11.81 20.88
CA THR A 6 -9.23 12.47 20.03
C THR A 6 -9.08 11.62 18.78
N ALA A 7 -9.49 12.14 17.63
CA ALA A 7 -9.44 11.42 16.35
C ALA A 7 -8.51 12.14 15.36
N LEU A 8 -7.83 11.34 14.55
CA LEU A 8 -6.90 11.74 13.50
C LEU A 8 -7.42 11.14 12.18
N LEU A 9 -8.13 11.97 11.43
CA LEU A 9 -8.69 11.60 10.12
C LEU A 9 -7.59 11.74 9.08
N SER A 10 -7.20 10.62 8.48
CA SER A 10 -6.02 10.54 7.61
C SER A 10 -6.39 10.13 6.20
N GLY A 11 -5.77 10.77 5.23
CA GLY A 11 -5.84 10.43 3.81
C GLY A 11 -4.44 10.50 3.21
N TYR A 12 -4.33 10.12 1.95
CA TYR A 12 -3.06 10.23 1.24
C TYR A 12 -3.29 10.46 -0.25
N PHE A 13 -2.26 11.03 -0.88
CA PHE A 13 -2.18 11.21 -2.32
C PHE A 13 -0.72 11.13 -2.77
N THR A 14 -0.51 10.83 -4.04
CA THR A 14 0.79 10.89 -4.70
C THR A 14 1.11 12.32 -5.15
N TYR A 15 2.40 12.66 -5.16
CA TYR A 15 2.85 14.00 -5.50
C TYR A 15 4.15 14.04 -6.31
N ALA A 16 4.34 15.11 -7.08
CA ALA A 16 5.55 15.30 -7.90
C ALA A 16 6.40 16.51 -7.47
N GLY A 17 5.82 17.45 -6.72
CA GLY A 17 6.50 18.67 -6.27
C GLY A 17 7.16 18.53 -4.90
N THR A 18 7.69 19.64 -4.38
CA THR A 18 8.13 19.74 -2.99
C THR A 18 7.17 20.65 -2.21
N PRO A 19 6.80 20.33 -0.97
CA PRO A 19 5.92 21.19 -0.18
C PRO A 19 6.61 22.53 0.05
N SER A 20 5.94 23.64 -0.30
CA SER A 20 6.41 24.98 0.06
C SER A 20 5.93 25.34 1.47
N GLU A 21 6.75 26.03 2.25
CA GLU A 21 6.39 26.61 3.56
C GLU A 21 5.35 27.76 3.48
N ALA A 22 4.74 27.97 2.31
CA ALA A 22 3.69 28.96 2.11
C ALA A 22 2.40 28.58 2.87
N ASP A 23 1.49 29.54 3.04
CA ASP A 23 0.14 29.35 3.59
C ASP A 23 0.02 28.89 5.06
N GLY A 24 1.04 29.16 5.88
CA GLY A 24 0.98 28.93 7.34
C GLY A 24 1.38 27.51 7.77
N TRP A 25 1.96 26.73 6.87
CA TRP A 25 2.57 25.44 7.17
C TRP A 25 3.95 25.62 7.79
N THR A 26 4.17 25.03 8.96
CA THR A 26 5.48 25.03 9.62
C THR A 26 6.14 23.68 9.49
N ARG A 27 7.34 23.63 8.90
CA ARG A 27 8.15 22.41 8.88
C ARG A 27 8.61 22.05 10.30
N VAL A 28 8.44 20.79 10.68
CA VAL A 28 8.94 20.28 11.95
C VAL A 28 10.40 19.86 11.75
N THR A 29 11.29 20.46 12.53
CA THR A 29 12.71 20.13 12.56
C THR A 29 13.03 19.34 13.82
N HIS A 30 13.90 18.34 13.70
CA HIS A 30 14.34 17.50 14.80
C HIS A 30 15.76 17.88 15.23
N THR A 31 15.99 17.86 16.53
CA THR A 31 17.33 18.07 17.10
C THR A 31 18.10 16.75 17.16
N PRO A 32 19.45 16.77 17.21
CA PRO A 32 20.24 15.56 17.46
C PRO A 32 19.88 14.86 18.79
N GLU A 33 19.37 15.61 19.76
CA GLU A 33 18.90 15.07 21.04
C GLU A 33 17.62 14.24 20.88
N ASP A 34 16.68 14.70 20.03
CA ASP A 34 15.47 13.95 19.70
C ASP A 34 15.80 12.63 19.02
N GLU A 35 16.79 12.64 18.13
CA GLU A 35 17.27 11.44 17.44
C GLU A 35 17.90 10.44 18.42
N ALA A 36 18.81 10.91 19.27
CA ALA A 36 19.45 10.07 20.29
C ALA A 36 18.43 9.47 21.27
N LEU A 37 17.40 10.25 21.65
CA LEU A 37 16.33 9.76 22.51
C LEU A 37 15.56 8.64 21.82
N LEU A 38 15.16 8.82 20.56
CA LEU A 38 14.40 7.83 19.80
C LEU A 38 15.20 6.56 19.53
N GLN A 39 16.51 6.67 19.30
CA GLN A 39 17.40 5.51 19.13
C GLN A 39 17.50 4.62 20.38
N ASN A 40 17.12 5.10 21.57
CA ASN A 40 17.02 4.24 22.76
C ASN A 40 15.79 3.31 22.72
N PHE A 41 14.76 3.65 21.92
CA PHE A 41 13.50 2.91 21.86
C PHE A 41 13.29 2.20 20.53
N TYR A 42 13.80 2.76 19.44
CA TYR A 42 13.58 2.30 18.07
C TYR A 42 14.89 1.96 17.37
N PHE A 43 14.84 1.01 16.44
CA PHE A 43 15.99 0.66 15.63
C PHE A 43 16.47 1.86 14.79
N PRO A 44 17.79 2.04 14.59
CA PRO A 44 18.35 3.18 13.87
C PRO A 44 17.76 3.41 12.48
N GLU A 45 17.45 2.33 11.76
CA GLU A 45 16.86 2.38 10.42
C GLU A 45 15.46 2.99 10.43
N PHE A 46 14.64 2.64 11.43
CA PHE A 46 13.29 3.18 11.61
C PHE A 46 13.32 4.64 12.09
N VAL A 47 14.29 5.00 12.94
CA VAL A 47 14.52 6.40 13.35
C VAL A 47 14.94 7.25 12.14
N ASN A 48 15.90 6.77 11.35
CA ASN A 48 16.35 7.44 10.14
C ASN A 48 15.19 7.66 9.15
N PHE A 49 14.36 6.64 8.94
CA PHE A 49 13.15 6.79 8.14
C PHE A 49 12.23 7.88 8.71
N SER A 50 11.92 7.81 10.01
CA SER A 50 10.95 8.70 10.65
C SER A 50 11.37 10.17 10.73
N LEU A 51 12.67 10.45 10.88
CA LEU A 51 13.19 11.80 11.11
C LEU A 51 13.82 12.44 9.87
N HIS A 52 14.51 11.64 9.04
CA HIS A 52 15.32 12.17 7.94
C HIS A 52 14.68 11.93 6.57
N LEU A 53 13.95 10.82 6.39
CA LEU A 53 13.30 10.50 5.11
C LEU A 53 11.86 11.02 5.03
N VAL A 54 11.21 11.25 6.17
CA VAL A 54 9.87 11.83 6.25
C VAL A 54 9.96 13.31 6.60
N SER A 55 9.54 14.18 5.68
CA SER A 55 9.39 15.60 5.97
C SER A 55 8.01 15.88 6.53
N ARG A 56 7.94 16.37 7.78
CA ARG A 56 6.69 16.72 8.46
C ARG A 56 6.40 18.22 8.41
N TYR A 57 5.16 18.57 8.10
CA TYR A 57 4.65 19.94 8.16
C TYR A 57 3.37 19.98 8.99
N ASP A 58 3.26 20.97 9.87
CA ASP A 58 2.09 21.17 10.72
C ASP A 58 1.39 22.50 10.34
N LEU A 59 0.07 22.47 10.28
CA LEU A 59 -0.80 23.64 10.17
C LEU A 59 -1.68 23.70 11.43
N LEU A 60 -1.41 24.65 12.31
CA LEU A 60 -2.18 24.87 13.52
C LEU A 60 -3.42 25.73 13.22
N LEU A 61 -4.60 25.21 13.56
CA LEU A 61 -5.87 25.89 13.31
C LEU A 61 -6.53 26.34 14.62
N GLY A 62 -6.65 25.43 15.59
CA GLY A 62 -7.23 25.72 16.90
C GLY A 62 -8.68 26.22 16.88
N LYS A 63 -9.47 25.87 15.86
CA LYS A 63 -10.84 26.36 15.66
C LYS A 63 -11.89 25.37 16.17
N THR A 64 -13.02 25.87 16.64
CA THR A 64 -14.21 25.05 16.91
C THR A 64 -15.15 25.13 15.72
N VAL A 65 -15.53 23.97 15.20
CA VAL A 65 -16.53 23.83 14.13
C VAL A 65 -17.69 22.97 14.64
N SER A 66 -18.81 22.97 13.93
CA SER A 66 -19.94 22.10 14.24
C SER A 66 -20.34 21.33 13.01
N VAL A 67 -20.67 20.06 13.20
CA VAL A 67 -21.28 19.22 12.18
C VAL A 67 -22.75 19.00 12.50
N VAL A 68 -23.58 18.90 11.48
CA VAL A 68 -25.02 18.63 11.64
C VAL A 68 -25.27 17.17 11.30
N LEU A 69 -25.75 16.40 12.27
CA LEU A 69 -26.16 15.01 12.07
C LEU A 69 -27.47 14.94 11.26
N ARG A 70 -27.81 13.74 10.78
CA ARG A 70 -29.03 13.52 9.97
C ARG A 70 -30.33 13.86 10.69
N ASP A 71 -30.34 13.78 12.01
CA ASP A 71 -31.47 14.15 12.88
C ASP A 71 -31.54 15.67 13.15
N GLY A 72 -30.64 16.46 12.57
CA GLY A 72 -30.52 17.90 12.78
C GLY A 72 -29.69 18.30 14.00
N THR A 73 -29.20 17.33 14.79
CA THR A 73 -28.38 17.61 15.97
C THR A 73 -27.05 18.24 15.58
N LYS A 74 -26.73 19.39 16.17
CA LYS A 74 -25.42 20.05 16.01
C LYS A 74 -24.42 19.48 17.01
N VAL A 75 -23.33 18.92 16.49
CA VAL A 75 -22.24 18.35 17.30
C VAL A 75 -21.02 19.28 17.19
N PRO A 76 -20.60 19.93 18.27
CA PRO A 76 -19.39 20.74 18.27
C PRO A 76 -18.15 19.86 18.32
N LEU A 77 -17.10 20.26 17.60
CA LEU A 77 -15.79 19.61 17.65
C LEU A 77 -14.68 20.65 17.53
N ARG A 78 -13.56 20.37 18.19
CA ARG A 78 -12.36 21.23 18.11
C ARG A 78 -11.40 20.66 17.08
N VAL A 79 -11.11 21.44 16.05
CA VAL A 79 -10.06 21.17 15.06
C VAL A 79 -8.76 21.75 15.58
N HIS A 80 -7.80 20.89 15.91
CA HIS A 80 -6.49 21.33 16.37
C HIS A 80 -5.62 21.81 15.21
N GLY A 81 -5.58 21.03 14.12
CA GLY A 81 -4.73 21.32 12.98
C GLY A 81 -4.63 20.15 12.01
N VAL A 82 -3.83 20.35 10.98
CA VAL A 82 -3.51 19.35 9.96
C VAL A 82 -2.02 19.08 10.00
N ARG A 83 -1.64 17.81 9.83
CA ARG A 83 -0.25 17.38 9.68
C ARG A 83 -0.06 16.76 8.31
N LEU A 84 1.05 17.07 7.66
CA LEU A 84 1.50 16.45 6.42
C LEU A 84 2.76 15.66 6.69
N PHE A 85 2.84 14.48 6.11
CA PHE A 85 3.99 13.61 6.09
C PHE A 85 4.34 13.38 4.63
N CYS A 86 5.36 14.07 4.15
CA CYS A 86 5.89 13.89 2.80
C CYS A 86 6.96 12.82 2.87
N MET A 87 6.62 11.65 2.36
CA MET A 87 7.39 10.42 2.51
C MET A 87 8.10 10.09 1.19
N PRO A 88 9.04 9.13 1.20
CA PRO A 88 9.66 8.63 -0.02
C PRO A 88 8.64 8.09 -1.03
N CYS A 89 9.10 7.75 -2.23
CA CYS A 89 8.25 7.23 -3.31
C CYS A 89 7.06 8.15 -3.68
N SER A 90 7.22 9.47 -3.48
CA SER A 90 6.21 10.46 -3.87
C SER A 90 4.85 10.29 -3.17
N ILE A 91 4.83 9.77 -1.93
CA ILE A 91 3.59 9.57 -1.16
C ILE A 91 3.47 10.65 -0.07
N CYS A 92 2.37 11.39 -0.07
CA CYS A 92 2.05 12.33 0.98
C CYS A 92 0.85 11.83 1.79
N VAL A 93 1.07 11.58 3.08
CA VAL A 93 0.00 11.27 4.03
C VAL A 93 -0.36 12.57 4.75
N TYR A 94 -1.64 12.89 4.85
CA TYR A 94 -2.11 13.98 5.70
C TYR A 94 -3.01 13.46 6.80
N SER A 95 -3.07 14.20 7.90
CA SER A 95 -3.91 13.86 9.04
C SER A 95 -4.49 15.08 9.72
N ILE A 96 -5.78 15.01 10.01
CA ILE A 96 -6.58 16.07 10.60
C ILE A 96 -6.89 15.68 12.03
N LYS A 97 -6.36 16.44 13.00
CA LYS A 97 -6.61 16.20 14.42
C LYS A 97 -7.87 16.92 14.88
N VAL A 98 -8.89 16.15 15.24
CA VAL A 98 -10.14 16.62 15.83
C VAL A 98 -10.32 16.10 17.25
N ARG A 99 -11.02 16.86 18.09
CA ARG A 99 -11.32 16.48 19.46
C ARG A 99 -12.79 16.73 19.79
N PHE A 100 -13.38 15.75 20.45
CA PHE A 100 -14.70 15.79 21.06
C PHE A 100 -14.53 15.71 22.58
N GLU A 101 -15.22 16.57 23.31
CA GLU A 101 -15.13 16.67 24.77
C GLU A 101 -16.49 16.39 25.39
N ASP A 102 -16.56 15.38 26.26
CA ASP A 102 -17.75 15.01 27.05
C ASP A 102 -19.05 14.84 26.24
N LEU A 103 -18.98 14.14 25.11
CA LEU A 103 -20.12 13.88 24.23
C LEU A 103 -20.60 12.44 24.30
N GLU A 104 -21.88 12.22 24.03
CA GLU A 104 -22.43 10.87 23.88
C GLU A 104 -21.76 10.13 22.72
N MET A 105 -21.45 8.86 22.95
CA MET A 105 -20.73 8.02 21.98
C MET A 105 -21.40 8.01 20.60
N ASP A 106 -22.72 7.86 20.53
CA ASP A 106 -23.46 7.83 19.26
C ASP A 106 -23.36 9.15 18.47
N LYS A 107 -23.25 10.28 19.18
CA LYS A 107 -23.04 11.60 18.54
C LYS A 107 -21.62 11.69 17.98
N VAL A 108 -20.63 11.15 18.69
CA VAL A 108 -19.23 11.11 18.24
C VAL A 108 -19.07 10.19 17.03
N THR A 109 -19.61 8.96 17.09
CA THR A 109 -19.53 8.02 15.95
C THR A 109 -20.32 8.55 14.75
N GLY A 110 -21.51 9.12 14.96
CA GLY A 110 -22.26 9.80 13.91
C GLY A 110 -21.48 10.94 13.25
N ALA A 111 -20.84 11.81 14.04
CA ALA A 111 -20.02 12.90 13.53
C ALA A 111 -18.80 12.39 12.76
N LEU A 112 -18.06 11.42 13.30
CA LEU A 112 -16.90 10.82 12.63
C LEU A 112 -17.28 10.12 11.32
N GLY A 113 -18.45 9.46 11.27
CA GLY A 113 -18.99 8.84 10.07
C GLY A 113 -19.24 9.84 8.92
N LEU A 114 -19.70 11.05 9.25
CA LEU A 114 -19.85 12.15 8.28
C LEU A 114 -18.49 12.72 7.87
N LEU A 115 -17.65 13.07 8.84
CA LEU A 115 -16.34 13.71 8.60
C LEU A 115 -15.43 12.86 7.72
N ARG A 116 -15.51 11.53 7.82
CA ARG A 116 -14.65 10.65 7.02
C ARG A 116 -15.14 10.38 5.59
N SER A 117 -16.41 10.65 5.29
CA SER A 117 -17.04 10.25 4.01
C SER A 117 -16.84 11.29 2.90
N CYS A 118 -15.58 11.50 2.50
CA CYS A 118 -15.17 12.54 1.53
C CYS A 118 -15.75 12.39 0.11
N CYS A 119 -16.35 11.25 -0.21
CA CYS A 119 -17.06 11.03 -1.47
C CYS A 119 -18.47 11.65 -1.53
N PHE A 120 -19.08 11.94 -0.38
CA PHE A 120 -20.48 12.39 -0.27
C PHE A 120 -20.65 13.43 0.85
N TRP A 121 -19.80 14.45 0.89
CA TRP A 121 -20.00 15.52 1.87
C TRP A 121 -21.18 16.40 1.49
N ASP A 122 -22.17 16.47 2.38
CA ASP A 122 -23.20 17.48 2.31
C ASP A 122 -22.67 18.76 2.97
N MET A 123 -22.49 19.82 2.19
CA MET A 123 -21.98 21.11 2.68
C MET A 123 -22.87 21.74 3.75
N ALA A 124 -24.17 21.42 3.78
CA ALA A 124 -25.04 21.85 4.88
C ALA A 124 -24.69 21.15 6.21
N GLN A 125 -24.12 19.95 6.16
CA GLN A 125 -23.71 19.18 7.34
C GLN A 125 -22.27 19.44 7.76
N VAL A 126 -21.34 19.59 6.81
CA VAL A 126 -19.89 19.62 7.09
C VAL A 126 -19.16 20.82 6.50
N GLY A 127 -19.84 21.80 5.89
CA GLY A 127 -19.19 22.92 5.19
C GLY A 127 -18.15 23.66 6.02
N GLY A 128 -18.45 23.97 7.29
CA GLY A 128 -17.49 24.61 8.19
C GLY A 128 -16.23 23.79 8.48
N PHE A 129 -16.31 22.46 8.42
CA PHE A 129 -15.15 21.57 8.52
C PHE A 129 -14.35 21.56 7.21
N VAL A 130 -15.03 21.46 6.07
CA VAL A 130 -14.41 21.48 4.73
C VAL A 130 -13.61 22.76 4.54
N ASP A 131 -14.22 23.92 4.81
CA ASP A 131 -13.57 25.23 4.67
C ASP A 131 -12.36 25.38 5.58
N ALA A 132 -12.48 24.91 6.83
CA ALA A 132 -11.42 25.06 7.82
C ALA A 132 -10.22 24.16 7.54
N VAL A 133 -10.42 22.98 6.96
CA VAL A 133 -9.43 21.89 6.98
C VAL A 133 -9.13 21.33 5.59
N ILE A 134 -10.14 21.01 4.82
CA ILE A 134 -9.98 20.36 3.51
C ILE A 134 -9.50 21.37 2.48
N ALA A 135 -10.00 22.61 2.50
CA ALA A 135 -9.53 23.65 1.59
C ALA A 135 -8.01 23.91 1.70
N PRO A 136 -7.41 24.00 2.91
CA PRO A 136 -5.95 23.99 3.06
C PRO A 136 -5.25 22.76 2.47
N VAL A 137 -5.78 21.55 2.68
CA VAL A 137 -5.21 20.32 2.10
C VAL A 137 -5.27 20.34 0.58
N GLN A 138 -6.38 20.80 -0.01
CA GLN A 138 -6.54 20.96 -1.45
C GLN A 138 -5.53 21.93 -2.05
N ARG A 139 -5.24 23.05 -1.36
CA ARG A 139 -4.20 24.00 -1.83
C ARG A 139 -2.83 23.37 -1.85
N VAL A 140 -2.48 22.60 -0.82
CA VAL A 140 -1.22 21.85 -0.78
C VAL A 140 -1.16 20.80 -1.87
N TYR A 141 -2.23 20.03 -2.07
CA TYR A 141 -2.30 19.04 -3.15
C TYR A 141 -1.98 19.67 -4.52
N LYS A 142 -2.57 20.84 -4.82
CA LYS A 142 -2.26 21.58 -6.05
C LYS A 142 -0.82 22.09 -6.10
N ALA A 143 -0.32 22.66 -5.00
CA ALA A 143 1.06 23.15 -4.91
C ALA A 143 2.09 22.02 -5.12
N LEU A 144 1.72 20.79 -4.75
CA LEU A 144 2.50 19.59 -4.93
C LEU A 144 2.38 18.94 -6.32
N GLY A 145 1.73 19.63 -7.27
CA GLY A 145 1.57 19.19 -8.65
C GLY A 145 0.31 18.36 -8.91
N GLY A 146 -0.59 18.26 -7.93
CA GLY A 146 -1.90 17.65 -8.11
C GLY A 146 -2.76 18.44 -9.10
N THR A 147 -3.31 17.74 -10.10
CA THR A 147 -4.11 18.36 -11.17
C THR A 147 -5.61 18.11 -11.02
N ALA A 148 -6.01 17.20 -10.12
CA ALA A 148 -7.41 16.90 -9.89
C ALA A 148 -8.11 18.01 -9.10
N GLU A 149 -9.28 18.42 -9.60
CA GLU A 149 -10.20 19.32 -8.92
C GLU A 149 -11.36 18.50 -8.34
N PRO A 150 -11.97 18.94 -7.22
CA PRO A 150 -13.18 18.33 -6.72
C PRO A 150 -14.31 18.43 -7.77
N VAL A 151 -15.03 17.34 -7.97
CA VAL A 151 -16.19 17.30 -8.86
C VAL A 151 -17.44 17.49 -8.01
N GLY A 152 -17.93 18.74 -7.92
CA GLY A 152 -18.97 19.10 -6.97
C GLY A 152 -18.46 18.97 -5.53
N ASP A 153 -19.17 18.23 -4.70
CA ASP A 153 -18.81 17.98 -3.29
C ASP A 153 -17.96 16.70 -3.07
N ASN A 154 -17.38 16.16 -4.15
CA ASN A 154 -16.56 14.96 -4.10
C ASN A 154 -15.05 15.30 -4.05
N TYR A 155 -14.38 14.87 -2.97
CA TYR A 155 -12.96 15.08 -2.71
C TYR A 155 -12.13 13.77 -2.73
N THR A 156 -12.59 12.73 -3.42
CA THR A 156 -11.92 11.42 -3.44
C THR A 156 -10.49 11.44 -4.00
N HIS A 157 -10.10 12.44 -4.81
CA HIS A 157 -8.71 12.56 -5.27
C HIS A 157 -7.73 12.87 -4.13
N LEU A 158 -8.20 13.32 -2.97
CA LEU A 158 -7.41 13.45 -1.75
C LEU A 158 -7.31 12.13 -0.96
N VAL A 159 -7.88 11.03 -1.45
CA VAL A 159 -7.83 9.71 -0.82
C VAL A 159 -7.67 8.66 -1.92
N GLU A 160 -6.44 8.39 -2.34
CA GLU A 160 -6.19 7.46 -3.46
C GLU A 160 -6.56 5.99 -3.15
N ASN A 161 -6.57 5.58 -1.88
CA ASN A 161 -7.03 4.25 -1.46
C ASN A 161 -8.43 4.30 -0.83
N GLY A 162 -9.44 4.34 -1.69
CA GLY A 162 -10.83 4.13 -1.31
C GLY A 162 -11.64 5.41 -1.32
N ASN A 163 -12.71 5.42 -0.52
CA ASN A 163 -13.75 6.44 -0.58
C ASN A 163 -13.93 7.21 0.74
N LYS A 164 -13.08 6.96 1.74
CA LYS A 164 -13.19 7.53 3.08
C LYS A 164 -11.82 7.77 3.70
N LEU A 165 -11.74 8.81 4.53
CA LEU A 165 -10.59 9.01 5.43
C LEU A 165 -10.51 7.86 6.43
N LYS A 166 -9.29 7.42 6.69
CA LYS A 166 -8.99 6.45 7.75
C LYS A 166 -8.96 7.17 9.10
N ILE A 167 -9.31 6.49 10.17
CA ILE A 167 -9.37 7.10 11.52
C ILE A 167 -8.36 6.44 12.42
N PHE A 168 -7.46 7.20 13.02
CA PHE A 168 -6.80 6.78 14.26
C PHE A 168 -7.45 7.54 15.41
N GLN A 169 -7.96 6.86 16.43
CA GLN A 169 -8.68 7.51 17.53
C GLN A 169 -8.35 6.95 18.89
N ILE A 170 -8.39 7.85 19.87
CA ILE A 170 -8.23 7.56 21.29
C ILE A 170 -9.54 7.96 21.97
N VAL A 171 -10.26 6.96 22.46
CA VAL A 171 -11.52 7.08 23.20
C VAL A 171 -11.22 6.87 24.68
N THR A 172 -11.60 7.85 25.49
CA THR A 172 -11.45 7.77 26.95
C THR A 172 -12.78 8.07 27.64
N SER A 173 -13.11 7.30 28.67
CA SER A 173 -14.25 7.59 29.52
C SER A 173 -14.04 7.05 30.94
N PRO A 174 -14.29 7.85 32.00
CA PRO A 174 -14.25 7.37 33.37
C PRO A 174 -15.36 6.34 33.65
N ASP A 175 -16.43 6.36 32.86
CA ASP A 175 -17.64 5.54 33.03
C ASP A 175 -17.56 4.21 32.24
N LEU A 176 -16.37 3.79 31.82
CA LEU A 176 -16.25 2.54 31.07
C LEU A 176 -16.67 1.33 31.91
N PRO A 177 -17.42 0.37 31.32
CA PRO A 177 -17.82 -0.83 32.03
C PRO A 177 -16.63 -1.60 32.61
N ALA A 178 -16.76 -2.03 33.87
CA ALA A 178 -15.84 -2.98 34.48
C ALA A 178 -15.92 -4.37 33.82
N ASP A 179 -17.12 -4.72 33.34
CA ASP A 179 -17.41 -5.91 32.56
C ASP A 179 -16.70 -5.85 31.20
N ARG A 180 -15.87 -6.87 30.92
CA ARG A 180 -15.08 -6.97 29.68
C ARG A 180 -15.97 -7.06 28.44
N GLU A 181 -17.07 -7.81 28.48
CA GLU A 181 -17.93 -7.98 27.30
C GLU A 181 -18.58 -6.64 26.92
N LYS A 182 -19.08 -5.91 27.92
CA LYS A 182 -19.65 -4.57 27.70
C LYS A 182 -18.60 -3.56 27.22
N ARG A 183 -17.37 -3.66 27.71
CA ARG A 183 -16.26 -2.82 27.24
C ARG A 183 -15.86 -3.14 25.81
N ASP A 184 -15.84 -4.43 25.45
CA ASP A 184 -15.54 -4.90 24.11
C ASP A 184 -16.62 -4.45 23.11
N LEU A 185 -17.90 -4.37 23.52
CA LEU A 185 -18.97 -3.74 22.73
C LEU A 185 -18.75 -2.25 22.48
N VAL A 186 -18.28 -1.51 23.50
CA VAL A 186 -17.91 -0.10 23.34
C VAL A 186 -16.72 0.06 22.39
N LEU A 187 -15.70 -0.79 22.51
CA LEU A 187 -14.56 -0.79 21.59
C LEU A 187 -15.02 -1.05 20.16
N TYR A 188 -15.85 -2.07 19.96
CA TYR A 188 -16.39 -2.45 18.67
C TYR A 188 -17.21 -1.34 18.02
N SER A 189 -18.12 -0.70 18.77
CA SER A 189 -18.95 0.41 18.26
C SER A 189 -18.09 1.63 17.90
N ALA A 190 -17.08 1.97 18.72
CA ALA A 190 -16.14 3.04 18.39
C ALA A 190 -15.32 2.72 17.13
N ALA A 191 -14.79 1.50 17.04
CA ALA A 191 -13.95 1.06 15.91
C ALA A 191 -14.73 0.99 14.60
N THR A 192 -15.94 0.44 14.62
CA THR A 192 -16.79 0.37 13.42
C THR A 192 -17.48 1.69 13.10
N VAL A 193 -17.33 2.71 13.95
CA VAL A 193 -18.00 4.02 13.84
C VAL A 193 -19.52 3.82 13.72
N SER A 194 -20.04 2.90 14.53
CA SER A 194 -21.46 2.55 14.56
C SER A 194 -22.09 2.99 15.89
N PRO A 195 -23.42 3.18 15.96
CA PRO A 195 -24.10 3.40 17.24
C PRO A 195 -23.89 2.22 18.19
N LEU A 196 -23.88 2.48 19.50
CA LEU A 196 -23.66 1.44 20.51
C LEU A 196 -24.78 0.38 20.48
N GLU A 197 -26.01 0.81 20.21
CA GLU A 197 -27.17 -0.06 20.02
C GLU A 197 -27.59 -0.09 18.54
N LEU A 198 -27.05 -1.05 17.79
CA LEU A 198 -27.52 -1.34 16.43
C LEU A 198 -28.87 -2.05 16.49
N LYS A 199 -29.95 -1.34 16.13
CA LYS A 199 -31.29 -1.94 15.98
C LYS A 199 -31.38 -2.70 14.64
N ALA A 200 -32.18 -3.77 14.61
CA ALA A 200 -32.49 -4.49 13.37
C ALA A 200 -33.01 -3.52 12.29
N PRO A 201 -32.61 -3.68 11.01
CA PRO A 201 -31.90 -4.83 10.42
C PRO A 201 -30.36 -4.74 10.43
N PHE A 202 -29.77 -3.69 11.02
CA PHE A 202 -28.32 -3.44 10.97
C PHE A 202 -27.55 -4.02 12.17
N SER A 203 -28.18 -4.90 12.96
CA SER A 203 -27.51 -5.61 14.06
C SER A 203 -26.37 -6.47 13.52
N THR A 204 -25.21 -6.41 14.17
CA THR A 204 -24.07 -7.24 13.79
C THR A 204 -24.38 -8.71 14.08
N ASP A 205 -24.07 -9.60 13.12
CA ASP A 205 -24.13 -11.04 13.35
C ASP A 205 -23.16 -11.45 14.48
N PRO A 206 -23.59 -12.22 15.49
CA PRO A 206 -22.74 -12.57 16.63
C PRO A 206 -21.44 -13.31 16.26
N LEU A 207 -21.46 -14.15 15.22
CA LEU A 207 -20.26 -14.87 14.77
C LEU A 207 -19.27 -13.91 14.11
N TYR A 208 -19.77 -12.95 13.33
CA TYR A 208 -18.93 -11.92 12.74
C TYR A 208 -18.31 -11.00 13.80
N TYR A 209 -19.08 -10.61 14.82
CA TYR A 209 -18.57 -9.88 15.97
C TYR A 209 -17.43 -10.65 16.65
N GLN A 210 -17.67 -11.93 17.00
CA GLN A 210 -16.66 -12.75 17.67
C GLN A 210 -15.38 -12.86 16.83
N LYS A 211 -15.51 -13.11 15.53
CA LYS A 211 -14.37 -13.15 14.61
C LYS A 211 -13.55 -11.86 14.65
N LEU A 212 -14.19 -10.69 14.55
CA LEU A 212 -13.49 -9.41 14.60
C LEU A 212 -12.82 -9.17 15.96
N MET A 213 -13.47 -9.56 17.05
CA MET A 213 -12.92 -9.43 18.40
C MET A 213 -11.71 -10.35 18.64
N GLU A 214 -11.65 -11.51 17.99
CA GLU A 214 -10.53 -12.45 18.08
C GLU A 214 -9.35 -12.03 17.19
N GLU A 215 -9.61 -11.60 15.96
CA GLU A 215 -8.58 -11.31 14.95
C GLU A 215 -8.01 -9.88 15.04
N HIS A 216 -8.81 -8.89 15.47
CA HIS A 216 -8.45 -7.47 15.36
C HIS A 216 -8.32 -6.73 16.69
N ARG A 217 -8.60 -7.39 17.82
CA ARG A 217 -8.45 -6.78 19.15
C ARG A 217 -7.03 -6.96 19.67
N LEU A 218 -6.42 -5.85 20.09
CA LEU A 218 -5.19 -5.84 20.86
C LEU A 218 -5.50 -5.46 22.31
N GLY A 219 -5.16 -6.32 23.26
CA GLY A 219 -5.35 -6.06 24.68
C GLY A 219 -4.18 -6.57 25.50
N VAL A 220 -3.17 -5.72 25.69
CA VAL A 220 -1.94 -6.08 26.42
C VAL A 220 -2.10 -5.83 27.92
N PHE A 221 -2.70 -4.70 28.30
CA PHE A 221 -2.91 -4.31 29.70
C PHE A 221 -4.40 -4.21 30.01
N SER A 222 -4.76 -4.27 31.30
CA SER A 222 -6.16 -4.12 31.74
C SER A 222 -6.68 -2.67 31.63
N SER A 223 -5.77 -1.70 31.55
CA SER A 223 -6.07 -0.26 31.52
C SER A 223 -6.53 0.26 30.16
N TRP A 224 -6.20 -0.45 29.08
CA TRP A 224 -6.61 -0.07 27.73
C TRP A 224 -6.73 -1.29 26.82
N THR A 225 -7.60 -1.19 25.84
CA THR A 225 -7.74 -2.14 24.73
C THR A 225 -7.74 -1.36 23.42
N ALA A 226 -7.38 -2.01 22.33
CA ALA A 226 -7.41 -1.42 21.01
C ALA A 226 -8.02 -2.38 19.99
N MET A 227 -8.52 -1.82 18.90
CA MET A 227 -9.00 -2.57 17.74
C MET A 227 -8.49 -1.93 16.47
N THR A 228 -7.94 -2.75 15.57
CA THR A 228 -7.34 -2.33 14.30
C THR A 228 -8.11 -2.93 13.14
N LEU A 229 -8.89 -2.11 12.47
CA LEU A 229 -9.63 -2.44 11.25
C LEU A 229 -8.98 -1.77 10.03
N LEU A 230 -9.46 -2.10 8.84
CA LEU A 230 -8.95 -1.58 7.56
C LEU A 230 -8.95 -0.04 7.49
N ASP A 231 -9.93 0.57 8.14
CA ASP A 231 -10.26 1.97 7.99
C ASP A 231 -10.28 2.72 9.33
N THR A 232 -10.12 2.01 10.45
CA THR A 232 -10.02 2.59 11.79
C THR A 232 -9.02 1.88 12.68
N VAL A 233 -8.33 2.64 13.53
CA VAL A 233 -7.51 2.15 14.64
C VAL A 233 -8.01 2.87 15.88
N THR A 234 -8.51 2.11 16.84
CA THR A 234 -9.22 2.67 18.00
C THR A 234 -8.59 2.17 19.27
N PHE A 235 -8.08 3.08 20.09
CA PHE A 235 -7.66 2.82 21.46
C PHE A 235 -8.80 3.23 22.40
N LEU A 236 -9.17 2.34 23.31
CA LEU A 236 -10.16 2.54 24.36
C LEU A 236 -9.48 2.42 25.72
N ALA A 237 -9.64 3.42 26.57
CA ALA A 237 -9.08 3.41 27.92
C ALA A 237 -9.99 4.16 28.90
N ASN A 238 -9.88 3.84 30.20
CA ASN A 238 -10.66 4.58 31.22
C ASN A 238 -10.09 6.00 31.37
N GLU A 239 -8.88 6.06 31.91
CA GLU A 239 -8.08 7.27 32.04
C GLU A 239 -6.71 7.03 31.40
N VAL A 240 -6.18 8.07 30.76
CA VAL A 240 -4.90 8.01 30.08
C VAL A 240 -4.04 9.13 30.64
N SER A 241 -2.86 8.80 31.16
CA SER A 241 -1.92 9.79 31.63
C SER A 241 -1.48 10.71 30.47
N PRO A 242 -1.09 11.97 30.73
CA PRO A 242 -0.59 12.86 29.68
C PRO A 242 0.56 12.25 28.88
N PHE A 243 1.46 11.54 29.56
CA PHE A 243 2.57 10.81 28.95
C PHE A 243 2.09 9.72 27.98
N GLN A 244 1.18 8.85 28.42
CA GLN A 244 0.66 7.76 27.58
C GLN A 244 -0.10 8.30 26.36
N LYS A 245 -0.86 9.39 26.55
CA LYS A 245 -1.54 10.07 25.45
C LYS A 245 -0.56 10.67 24.46
N ASP A 246 0.55 11.22 24.93
CA ASP A 246 1.60 11.72 24.06
C ASP A 246 2.24 10.60 23.25
N VAL A 247 2.67 9.51 23.89
CA VAL A 247 3.19 8.30 23.21
C VAL A 247 2.23 7.81 22.12
N TRP A 248 0.93 7.70 22.42
CA TRP A 248 -0.04 7.25 21.42
C TRP A 248 -0.17 8.21 20.23
N LEU A 249 -0.01 9.51 20.43
CA LEU A 249 -0.12 10.53 19.38
C LEU A 249 1.19 10.79 18.63
N SER A 250 2.34 10.75 19.30
CA SER A 250 3.66 11.04 18.75
C SER A 250 4.28 9.82 18.10
N ASP A 251 4.10 8.65 18.70
CA ASP A 251 4.80 7.43 18.33
C ASP A 251 3.84 6.48 17.62
N TYR A 252 2.77 6.04 18.28
CA TYR A 252 1.88 5.04 17.69
C TYR A 252 1.15 5.60 16.48
N PHE A 253 0.62 6.82 16.59
CA PHE A 253 0.11 7.51 15.42
C PHE A 253 1.24 8.06 14.54
N GLY A 254 2.07 8.95 15.08
CA GLY A 254 2.96 9.82 14.29
C GLY A 254 4.11 9.09 13.59
N LYS A 255 4.45 7.87 14.01
CA LYS A 255 5.51 7.06 13.41
C LYS A 255 4.96 5.73 12.91
N ILE A 256 4.40 4.92 13.81
CA ILE A 256 4.00 3.53 13.50
C ILE A 256 2.83 3.48 12.51
N TYR A 257 1.70 4.11 12.84
CA TYR A 257 0.51 4.11 11.99
C TYR A 257 0.77 4.80 10.65
N VAL A 258 1.46 5.95 10.66
CA VAL A 258 1.82 6.66 9.42
C VAL A 258 2.75 5.82 8.53
N TYR A 259 3.73 5.11 9.12
CA TYR A 259 4.59 4.18 8.40
C TYR A 259 3.80 3.02 7.77
N GLU A 260 2.91 2.36 8.51
CA GLU A 260 2.10 1.27 7.96
C GLU A 260 1.11 1.77 6.90
N LEU A 261 0.58 2.98 7.08
CA LEU A 261 -0.25 3.62 6.06
C LEU A 261 0.56 3.92 4.79
N PHE A 262 1.81 4.37 4.91
CA PHE A 262 2.72 4.55 3.80
C PHE A 262 2.99 3.24 3.05
N ARG A 263 3.31 2.16 3.77
CA ARG A 263 3.48 0.83 3.18
C ARG A 263 2.25 0.38 2.41
N LYS A 264 1.07 0.47 3.04
CA LYS A 264 -0.21 0.15 2.40
C LYS A 264 -0.44 0.99 1.14
N SER A 265 -0.13 2.29 1.21
CA SER A 265 -0.34 3.24 0.11
C SER A 265 0.57 2.93 -1.09
N PHE A 266 1.85 2.65 -0.83
CA PHE A 266 2.81 2.25 -1.84
C PHE A 266 2.37 0.95 -2.52
N LEU A 267 2.13 -0.11 -1.74
CA LEU A 267 1.75 -1.42 -2.27
C LEU A 267 0.46 -1.34 -3.09
N TYR A 268 -0.55 -0.60 -2.61
CA TYR A 268 -1.80 -0.41 -3.34
C TYR A 268 -1.59 0.32 -4.68
N HIS A 269 -0.87 1.45 -4.68
CA HIS A 269 -0.58 2.20 -5.90
C HIS A 269 0.21 1.36 -6.91
N HIS A 270 1.15 0.57 -6.40
CA HIS A 270 1.99 -0.29 -7.21
C HIS A 270 1.19 -1.46 -7.82
N ASN A 271 0.31 -2.10 -7.02
CA ASN A 271 -0.65 -3.10 -7.50
C ASN A 271 -1.55 -2.54 -8.61
N GLN A 272 -2.02 -1.31 -8.46
CA GLN A 272 -2.82 -0.64 -9.50
C GLN A 272 -2.02 -0.43 -10.79
N CYS A 273 -0.77 0.02 -10.70
CA CYS A 273 0.09 0.21 -11.88
C CYS A 273 0.33 -1.10 -12.65
N PHE A 274 0.52 -2.21 -11.92
CA PHE A 274 0.61 -3.54 -12.54
C PHE A 274 -0.68 -3.94 -13.24
N ARG A 275 -1.85 -3.79 -12.59
CA ARG A 275 -3.14 -4.20 -13.14
C ARG A 275 -3.57 -3.39 -14.36
N VAL A 276 -3.30 -2.08 -14.35
CA VAL A 276 -3.67 -1.17 -15.45
C VAL A 276 -2.61 -1.16 -16.56
N GLY A 277 -1.39 -1.59 -16.29
CA GLY A 277 -0.30 -1.61 -17.26
C GLY A 277 0.25 -0.21 -17.58
N THR A 278 0.21 0.71 -16.62
CA THR A 278 0.66 2.10 -16.81
C THR A 278 2.19 2.22 -16.90
N LYS A 279 2.91 1.28 -16.30
CA LYS A 279 4.38 1.21 -16.27
C LYS A 279 4.85 -0.16 -16.76
N SER A 280 6.08 -0.23 -17.27
CA SER A 280 6.72 -1.49 -17.63
C SER A 280 6.87 -2.39 -16.38
N PRO A 281 6.58 -3.70 -16.48
CA PRO A 281 6.78 -4.64 -15.37
C PRO A 281 8.22 -4.66 -14.83
N VAL A 282 9.24 -4.38 -15.66
CA VAL A 282 10.65 -4.28 -15.20
C VAL A 282 10.81 -3.16 -14.18
N VAL A 283 10.33 -1.97 -14.55
CA VAL A 283 10.46 -0.77 -13.72
C VAL A 283 9.70 -0.95 -12.43
N LEU A 284 8.51 -1.55 -12.49
CA LEU A 284 7.73 -1.83 -11.31
C LEU A 284 8.46 -2.82 -10.38
N GLN A 285 9.00 -3.90 -10.91
CA GLN A 285 9.78 -4.85 -10.11
C GLN A 285 11.01 -4.20 -9.45
N ASP A 286 11.74 -3.35 -10.16
CA ASP A 286 12.89 -2.64 -9.62
C ASP A 286 12.49 -1.65 -8.52
N GLU A 287 11.39 -0.91 -8.71
CA GLU A 287 10.80 -0.02 -7.70
C GLU A 287 10.40 -0.81 -6.43
N LEU A 288 9.78 -1.98 -6.59
CA LEU A 288 9.39 -2.85 -5.48
C LEU A 288 10.61 -3.38 -4.72
N VAL A 289 11.62 -3.90 -5.42
CA VAL A 289 12.84 -4.42 -4.79
C VAL A 289 13.57 -3.30 -4.05
N SER A 290 13.62 -2.10 -4.63
CA SER A 290 14.17 -0.93 -3.94
C SER A 290 13.35 -0.58 -2.71
N PHE A 291 12.02 -0.65 -2.79
CA PHE A 291 11.15 -0.37 -1.65
C PHE A 291 11.36 -1.38 -0.51
N GLU A 292 11.35 -2.68 -0.79
CA GLU A 292 11.56 -3.73 0.21
C GLU A 292 12.91 -3.59 0.91
N ARG A 293 13.96 -3.21 0.18
CA ARG A 293 15.30 -3.04 0.75
C ARG A 293 15.43 -1.85 1.69
N HIS A 294 14.75 -0.73 1.39
CA HIS A 294 14.97 0.53 2.11
C HIS A 294 13.87 0.87 3.12
N TYR A 295 12.67 0.32 2.95
CA TYR A 295 11.48 0.75 3.68
C TYR A 295 10.66 -0.38 4.31
N THR A 296 11.14 -1.63 4.25
CA THR A 296 10.52 -2.75 4.98
C THR A 296 11.43 -3.14 6.14
N PHE A 297 10.99 -2.84 7.36
CA PHE A 297 11.72 -3.20 8.58
C PHE A 297 11.21 -4.52 9.16
N THR A 298 12.12 -5.42 9.54
CA THR A 298 11.76 -6.66 10.24
C THR A 298 11.24 -6.40 11.64
N ALA A 299 11.82 -5.42 12.34
CA ALA A 299 11.36 -4.94 13.63
C ALA A 299 11.58 -3.43 13.70
N ILE A 300 10.66 -2.72 14.34
CA ILE A 300 10.74 -1.25 14.44
C ILE A 300 11.30 -0.78 15.79
N SER A 301 11.17 -1.58 16.84
CA SER A 301 11.52 -1.21 18.22
C SER A 301 12.27 -2.31 18.97
N TYR A 302 13.12 -1.89 19.91
CA TYR A 302 13.71 -2.78 20.91
C TYR A 302 12.69 -3.29 21.94
N ASN A 303 11.52 -2.63 22.03
CA ASN A 303 10.45 -2.98 22.96
C ASN A 303 9.37 -3.80 22.25
N PHE A 304 8.77 -4.75 22.98
CA PHE A 304 7.71 -5.61 22.43
C PHE A 304 6.45 -4.82 22.06
N LEU A 305 6.02 -3.85 22.90
CA LEU A 305 4.72 -3.21 22.74
C LEU A 305 4.58 -2.38 21.44
N PRO A 306 5.55 -1.55 21.03
CA PRO A 306 5.49 -0.90 19.72
C PRO A 306 5.45 -1.90 18.56
N CYS A 307 6.15 -3.04 18.67
CA CYS A 307 6.11 -4.10 17.66
C CYS A 307 4.74 -4.76 17.57
N ASP A 308 4.13 -5.13 18.70
CA ASP A 308 2.76 -5.69 18.75
C ASP A 308 1.73 -4.71 18.16
N VAL A 309 1.87 -3.42 18.47
CA VAL A 309 1.01 -2.37 17.92
C VAL A 309 1.20 -2.23 16.41
N ALA A 310 2.44 -2.28 15.92
CA ALA A 310 2.74 -2.22 14.49
C ALA A 310 2.16 -3.41 13.74
N GLU A 311 2.33 -4.63 14.26
CA GLU A 311 1.78 -5.85 13.69
C GLU A 311 0.24 -5.81 13.67
N ALA A 312 -0.39 -5.40 14.77
CA ALA A 312 -1.84 -5.24 14.83
C ALA A 312 -2.35 -4.20 13.81
N ILE A 313 -1.65 -3.09 13.63
CA ILE A 313 -2.00 -2.05 12.64
C ILE A 313 -1.80 -2.59 11.22
N ALA A 314 -0.69 -3.25 10.92
CA ALA A 314 -0.38 -3.83 9.62
C ALA A 314 -1.41 -4.92 9.22
N HIS A 315 -1.80 -5.75 10.19
CA HIS A 315 -2.87 -6.74 10.04
C HIS A 315 -4.21 -6.05 9.76
N GLY A 316 -4.58 -5.06 10.58
CA GLY A 316 -5.81 -4.30 10.39
C GLY A 316 -5.89 -3.63 9.02
N LEU A 317 -4.80 -3.03 8.55
CA LEU A 317 -4.69 -2.37 7.24
C LEU A 317 -4.61 -3.35 6.05
N ASP A 318 -4.59 -4.67 6.29
CA ASP A 318 -4.42 -5.70 5.26
C ASP A 318 -3.17 -5.43 4.38
N VAL A 319 -2.03 -5.11 5.01
CA VAL A 319 -0.76 -4.87 4.30
C VAL A 319 -0.28 -6.16 3.64
N ALA A 320 -0.33 -7.28 4.37
CA ALA A 320 0.12 -8.59 3.88
C ALA A 320 -0.66 -9.05 2.63
N LYS A 321 -1.96 -8.78 2.55
CA LYS A 321 -2.77 -9.13 1.37
C LYS A 321 -2.36 -8.37 0.10
N GLU A 322 -1.97 -7.10 0.24
CA GLU A 322 -1.46 -6.32 -0.91
C GLU A 322 -0.10 -6.86 -1.35
N GLU A 323 0.75 -7.18 -0.39
CA GLU A 323 2.08 -7.73 -0.65
C GLU A 323 1.98 -9.09 -1.34
N GLU A 324 1.10 -9.99 -0.87
CA GLU A 324 0.83 -11.28 -1.49
C GLU A 324 0.28 -11.14 -2.90
N SER A 325 -0.71 -10.25 -3.10
CA SER A 325 -1.23 -9.93 -4.43
C SER A 325 -0.12 -9.47 -5.38
N LEU A 326 0.78 -8.62 -4.89
CA LEU A 326 1.87 -8.07 -5.70
C LEU A 326 2.91 -9.15 -6.06
N ARG A 327 3.32 -9.95 -5.07
CA ARG A 327 4.24 -11.09 -5.27
C ARG A 327 3.67 -12.11 -6.27
N SER A 328 2.36 -12.34 -6.23
CA SER A 328 1.68 -13.23 -7.19
C SER A 328 1.72 -12.68 -8.61
N ILE A 329 1.52 -11.37 -8.80
CA ILE A 329 1.61 -10.75 -10.13
C ILE A 329 3.06 -10.81 -10.65
N VAL A 330 4.04 -10.46 -9.81
CA VAL A 330 5.45 -10.48 -10.20
C VAL A 330 5.91 -11.90 -10.58
N SER A 331 5.48 -12.94 -9.86
CA SER A 331 5.86 -14.32 -10.20
C SER A 331 5.26 -14.80 -11.51
N GLN A 332 4.03 -14.40 -11.83
CA GLN A 332 3.41 -14.67 -13.13
C GLN A 332 4.18 -13.99 -14.27
N GLU A 333 4.59 -12.73 -14.09
CA GLU A 333 5.37 -11.98 -15.07
C GLU A 333 6.77 -12.57 -15.31
N VAL A 334 7.45 -13.00 -14.25
CA VAL A 334 8.74 -13.70 -14.36
C VAL A 334 8.58 -15.00 -15.15
N THR A 335 7.55 -15.79 -14.85
CA THR A 335 7.26 -17.05 -15.55
C THR A 335 7.00 -16.81 -17.03
N ALA A 336 6.17 -15.80 -17.38
CA ALA A 336 5.89 -15.45 -18.77
C ALA A 336 7.15 -15.07 -19.56
N ARG A 337 8.09 -14.36 -18.92
CA ARG A 337 9.37 -13.99 -19.54
C ARG A 337 10.32 -15.16 -19.70
N GLU A 338 10.36 -16.07 -18.73
CA GLU A 338 11.14 -17.30 -18.85
C GLU A 338 10.66 -18.16 -20.01
N GLU A 339 9.34 -18.25 -20.22
CA GLU A 339 8.75 -18.92 -21.38
C GLU A 339 9.13 -18.23 -22.70
N GLU A 340 9.06 -16.90 -22.77
CA GLU A 340 9.46 -16.14 -23.97
C GLU A 340 10.95 -16.30 -24.28
N SER A 341 11.81 -16.16 -23.26
CA SER A 341 13.26 -16.36 -23.39
C SER A 341 13.59 -17.78 -23.81
N SER A 342 12.95 -18.79 -23.23
CA SER A 342 13.13 -20.20 -23.60
C SER A 342 12.72 -20.44 -25.04
N GLY A 343 11.60 -19.88 -25.49
CA GLY A 343 11.17 -19.96 -26.90
C GLY A 343 12.18 -19.30 -27.85
N ASN A 344 12.80 -18.19 -27.46
CA ASN A 344 13.84 -17.54 -28.25
C ASN A 344 15.15 -18.33 -28.27
N GLN A 345 15.55 -18.94 -27.14
CA GLN A 345 16.70 -19.84 -27.07
C GLN A 345 16.48 -21.10 -27.92
N GLU A 346 15.28 -21.68 -27.91
CA GLU A 346 14.95 -22.84 -28.75
C GLU A 346 15.04 -22.49 -30.24
N LYS A 347 14.51 -21.34 -30.66
CA LYS A 347 14.65 -20.84 -32.03
C LYS A 347 16.11 -20.63 -32.42
N PHE A 348 16.91 -20.07 -31.53
CA PHE A 348 18.35 -19.88 -31.76
C PHE A 348 19.10 -21.20 -31.86
N LEU A 349 18.79 -22.17 -30.99
CA LEU A 349 19.37 -23.50 -31.02
C LEU A 349 18.97 -24.24 -32.30
N LEU A 350 17.71 -24.11 -32.74
CA LEU A 350 17.24 -24.66 -34.02
C LEU A 350 18.01 -24.03 -35.19
N PHE A 351 18.18 -22.72 -35.20
CA PHE A 351 18.96 -22.01 -36.23
C PHE A 351 20.41 -22.48 -36.27
N LEU A 352 21.08 -22.56 -35.11
CA LEU A 352 22.45 -23.07 -35.00
C LEU A 352 22.55 -24.52 -35.49
N THR A 353 21.56 -25.35 -35.14
CA THR A 353 21.48 -26.74 -35.60
C THR A 353 21.36 -26.83 -37.12
N CYS A 354 20.52 -25.98 -37.73
CA CYS A 354 20.37 -25.90 -39.19
C CYS A 354 21.67 -25.43 -39.88
N MET A 355 22.34 -24.42 -39.31
CA MET A 355 23.64 -23.94 -39.82
C MET A 355 24.72 -25.02 -39.74
N ALA A 356 24.82 -25.73 -38.61
CA ALA A 356 25.77 -26.82 -38.44
C ALA A 356 25.49 -27.98 -39.41
N ALA A 357 24.22 -28.34 -39.62
CA ALA A 357 23.84 -29.34 -40.61
C ALA A 357 24.21 -28.91 -42.04
N GLY A 358 24.01 -27.63 -42.40
CA GLY A 358 24.42 -27.07 -43.68
C GLY A 358 25.94 -27.12 -43.88
N SER A 359 26.72 -26.76 -42.85
CA SER A 359 28.20 -26.86 -42.87
C SER A 359 28.65 -28.30 -43.04
N ALA A 360 28.07 -29.25 -42.30
CA ALA A 360 28.41 -30.66 -42.42
C ALA A 360 28.11 -31.21 -43.82
N VAL A 361 27.00 -30.80 -44.45
CA VAL A 361 26.69 -31.16 -45.84
C VAL A 361 27.78 -30.62 -46.78
N TRP A 362 28.17 -29.37 -46.60
CA TRP A 362 29.24 -28.75 -47.39
C TRP A 362 30.58 -29.49 -47.24
N ASP A 363 30.99 -29.78 -46.00
CA ASP A 363 32.24 -30.48 -45.70
C ASP A 363 32.25 -31.90 -46.29
N ILE A 364 31.13 -32.64 -46.19
CA ILE A 364 31.00 -33.97 -46.81
C ILE A 364 31.09 -33.87 -48.33
N THR A 365 30.52 -32.83 -48.94
CA THR A 365 30.60 -32.68 -50.40
C THR A 365 32.00 -32.30 -50.89
N CYS A 366 32.78 -31.57 -50.10
CA CYS A 366 34.19 -31.31 -50.40
C CYS A 366 35.04 -32.59 -50.24
N LEU A 367 34.80 -33.39 -49.19
CA LEU A 367 35.49 -34.67 -49.00
C LEU A 367 35.19 -35.65 -50.14
N LEU A 368 33.94 -35.73 -50.58
CA LEU A 368 33.57 -36.56 -51.73
C LEU A 368 34.17 -36.07 -53.04
N ASP A 369 34.43 -34.76 -53.20
CA ASP A 369 35.19 -34.23 -54.35
C ASP A 369 36.64 -34.72 -54.31
N GLU A 370 37.32 -34.66 -53.16
CA GLU A 370 38.68 -35.20 -53.02
C GLU A 370 38.76 -36.71 -53.31
N LEU A 371 37.68 -37.45 -53.09
CA LEU A 371 37.66 -38.91 -53.23
C LEU A 371 37.24 -39.39 -54.64
N ILE A 372 36.35 -38.67 -55.32
CA ILE A 372 35.76 -39.04 -56.63
C ILE A 372 36.27 -38.15 -57.77
N ASN A 373 36.87 -36.99 -57.44
CA ASN A 373 37.38 -35.97 -58.36
C ASN A 373 36.30 -35.53 -59.36
N TYR A 374 35.43 -34.60 -58.96
CA TYR A 374 34.23 -34.24 -59.72
C TYR A 374 34.54 -33.65 -61.10
N GLU A 375 35.74 -33.10 -61.28
CA GLU A 375 36.21 -32.56 -62.55
C GLU A 375 36.45 -33.67 -63.60
N GLU A 376 37.01 -34.82 -63.21
CA GLU A 376 37.24 -35.96 -64.10
C GLU A 376 35.94 -36.71 -64.43
N THR A 377 35.05 -36.85 -63.44
CA THR A 377 33.85 -37.69 -63.58
C THR A 377 32.69 -36.97 -64.28
N PHE A 378 32.46 -35.69 -63.99
CA PHE A 378 31.32 -34.93 -64.53
C PHE A 378 31.71 -33.86 -65.57
N LYS A 379 33.01 -33.72 -65.88
CA LYS A 379 33.59 -32.72 -66.82
C LYS A 379 33.37 -31.25 -66.46
N VAL A 380 32.51 -30.96 -65.48
CA VAL A 380 32.23 -29.63 -64.92
C VAL A 380 32.04 -29.79 -63.42
N ALA A 381 33.03 -29.38 -62.62
CA ALA A 381 33.04 -29.57 -61.17
C ALA A 381 31.76 -29.03 -60.49
N ASN A 382 31.28 -27.85 -60.91
CA ASN A 382 30.06 -27.22 -60.39
C ASN A 382 28.80 -28.09 -60.53
N PHE A 383 28.74 -29.00 -61.51
CA PHE A 383 27.60 -29.89 -61.68
C PHE A 383 27.62 -31.06 -60.68
N GLY A 384 28.83 -31.60 -60.40
CA GLY A 384 29.04 -32.62 -59.38
C GLY A 384 28.65 -32.13 -57.98
N TYR A 385 29.14 -30.94 -57.58
CA TYR A 385 28.79 -30.31 -56.31
C TYR A 385 27.27 -30.14 -56.14
N ARG A 386 26.55 -29.70 -57.17
CA ARG A 386 25.09 -29.52 -57.11
C ARG A 386 24.31 -30.83 -56.97
N ILE A 387 24.74 -31.90 -57.63
CA ILE A 387 24.04 -33.19 -57.55
C ILE A 387 24.24 -33.81 -56.16
N PHE A 388 25.48 -33.84 -55.66
CA PHE A 388 25.77 -34.48 -54.38
C PHE A 388 25.20 -33.69 -53.19
N THR A 389 25.25 -32.36 -53.21
CA THR A 389 24.55 -31.52 -52.21
C THR A 389 23.05 -31.82 -52.18
N ILE A 390 22.38 -31.86 -53.33
CA ILE A 390 20.93 -32.15 -53.41
C ILE A 390 20.62 -33.57 -52.90
N LEU A 391 21.42 -34.57 -53.27
CA LEU A 391 21.25 -35.96 -52.79
C LEU A 391 21.43 -36.08 -51.27
N LEU A 392 22.43 -35.40 -50.70
CA LEU A 392 22.65 -35.36 -49.25
C LEU A 392 21.50 -34.67 -48.51
N PHE A 393 21.00 -33.54 -49.02
CA PHE A 393 19.82 -32.88 -48.45
C PHE A 393 18.58 -33.79 -48.50
N ILE A 394 18.33 -34.47 -49.62
CA ILE A 394 17.22 -35.43 -49.75
C ILE A 394 17.38 -36.58 -48.76
N LEU A 395 18.59 -37.13 -48.59
CA LEU A 395 18.87 -38.20 -47.63
C LEU A 395 18.58 -37.75 -46.20
N ILE A 396 19.04 -36.55 -45.81
CA ILE A 396 18.79 -35.96 -44.50
C ILE A 396 17.29 -35.77 -44.25
N ILE A 397 16.55 -35.26 -45.24
CA ILE A 397 15.09 -35.09 -45.17
C ILE A 397 14.38 -36.44 -44.99
N ILE A 398 14.80 -37.47 -45.73
CA ILE A 398 14.22 -38.83 -45.61
C ILE A 398 14.48 -39.43 -44.23
N VAL A 399 15.70 -39.27 -43.70
CA VAL A 399 16.07 -39.76 -42.37
C VAL A 399 15.30 -39.02 -41.27
N ALA A 400 15.20 -37.69 -41.37
CA ALA A 400 14.41 -36.86 -40.45
C ALA A 400 12.92 -37.22 -40.50
N TRP A 401 12.37 -37.44 -41.69
CA TRP A 401 10.97 -37.85 -41.85
C TRP A 401 10.69 -39.22 -41.23
N ARG A 402 11.61 -40.19 -41.42
CA ARG A 402 11.51 -41.52 -40.80
C ARG A 402 11.63 -41.48 -39.27
N SER A 403 12.49 -40.62 -38.71
CA SER A 403 12.67 -40.50 -37.26
C SER A 403 11.46 -39.87 -36.58
N VAL A 404 10.85 -38.84 -37.17
CA VAL A 404 9.61 -38.22 -36.68
C VAL A 404 8.44 -39.20 -36.72
N ARG A 405 8.34 -40.05 -37.76
CA ARG A 405 7.29 -41.07 -37.87
C ARG A 405 7.41 -42.19 -36.84
N LYS A 406 8.63 -42.51 -36.38
CA LYS A 406 8.86 -43.50 -35.32
C LYS A 406 8.50 -42.99 -33.92
N LYS A 407 8.61 -41.69 -33.64
CA LYS A 407 8.24 -41.09 -32.33
C LYS A 407 6.73 -40.95 -32.09
N LYS A 408 5.90 -41.10 -33.13
CA LYS A 408 4.42 -41.02 -33.04
C LYS A 408 3.72 -42.38 -32.88
N LYS A 409 4.46 -43.49 -32.83
CA LYS A 409 4.00 -44.82 -32.43
C LYS A 409 4.59 -45.14 -31.08
#